data_AF-A0A7S0V335-F1
#
_entry.id   AF-A0A7S0V335-F1
#
_cell.length_a   1.000
_cell.length_b   1.000
_cell.length_c   1.000
_cell.angle_alpha   90.00
_cell.angle_beta   90.00
_cell.angle_gamma   90.00
#
_symmetry.space_group_name_H-M   'P 1'
#
loop_
_entity.id
_entity.type
_entity.pdbx_description
1 polymer ?
#
loop_
_entity_poly.entity_id
_entity_poly.type
_entity_poly.pdbx_seq_one_letter_code
_entity_poly.pdbx_strand_id
1 'polypeptide(L)'
;NNKCFNIVVTCSFLCFISLFNYYKVNMPKAVTKKEKKEKDPNAPKKPCGAYMWFCKEKREGVKSENPEMSVTDIGKRLGQLWKESSEEEKQRFHALAKKDKERYDKELAEYKS
;
A
#
# COMPACT_ATOMS: atom_id res chain seq x y z
N ASN A 1 -54.37 2.37 -14.18
CA ASN A 1 -53.27 1.77 -14.98
C ASN A 1 -51.90 2.39 -14.68
N ASN A 2 -51.44 2.44 -13.41
CA ASN A 2 -50.16 3.09 -13.05
C ASN A 2 -49.14 2.15 -12.36
N LYS A 3 -49.45 0.86 -12.21
CA LYS A 3 -48.54 -0.11 -11.57
C LYS A 3 -47.46 -0.65 -12.53
N CYS A 4 -47.72 -0.67 -13.84
CA CYS A 4 -46.75 -1.11 -14.84
C CYS A 4 -45.65 -0.07 -15.12
N PHE A 5 -45.94 1.23 -14.97
CA PHE A 5 -44.97 2.29 -15.28
C PHE A 5 -43.84 2.40 -14.23
N ASN A 6 -44.13 2.09 -12.96
CA ASN A 6 -43.12 2.11 -11.89
C ASN A 6 -42.20 0.88 -11.85
N ILE A 7 -42.65 -0.27 -12.38
CA ILE A 7 -41.85 -1.51 -12.41
C ILE A 7 -40.75 -1.44 -13.48
N VAL A 8 -41.00 -0.80 -14.63
CA VAL A 8 -40.00 -0.67 -15.71
C VAL A 8 -38.87 0.31 -15.32
N VAL A 9 -39.19 1.34 -14.52
CA VAL A 9 -38.21 2.34 -14.05
C VAL A 9 -37.30 1.77 -12.97
N THR A 10 -37.82 0.94 -12.06
CA THR A 10 -37.02 0.28 -11.01
C THR A 10 -36.18 -0.88 -11.53
N CYS A 11 -36.67 -1.62 -12.54
CA CYS A 11 -35.90 -2.67 -13.21
C CYS A 11 -34.70 -2.10 -13.98
N SER A 12 -34.86 -0.91 -14.58
CA SER A 12 -33.76 -0.18 -15.22
C SER A 12 -32.75 0.36 -14.21
N PHE A 13 -33.20 0.93 -13.08
CA PHE A 13 -32.30 1.47 -12.05
C PHE A 13 -31.44 0.39 -11.37
N LEU A 14 -32.00 -0.78 -11.09
CA LEU A 14 -31.24 -1.91 -10.53
C LEU A 14 -30.26 -2.51 -11.55
N CYS A 15 -30.62 -2.52 -12.84
CA CYS A 15 -29.71 -2.94 -13.90
C CYS A 15 -28.53 -1.96 -14.05
N PHE A 16 -28.79 -0.64 -13.95
CA PHE A 16 -27.74 0.38 -13.94
C PHE A 16 -26.81 0.29 -12.73
N ILE A 17 -27.33 0.05 -11.51
CA ILE A 17 -26.49 -0.12 -10.31
C ILE A 17 -25.62 -1.39 -10.43
N SER A 18 -26.19 -2.48 -10.94
CA SER A 18 -25.46 -3.74 -11.15
C SER A 18 -24.36 -3.58 -12.22
N LEU A 19 -24.68 -2.96 -13.35
CA LEU A 19 -23.70 -2.62 -14.39
C LEU A 19 -22.62 -1.67 -13.86
N PHE A 20 -23.01 -0.63 -13.11
CA PHE A 20 -22.06 0.32 -12.55
C PHE A 20 -21.09 -0.33 -11.55
N ASN A 21 -21.58 -1.25 -10.72
CA ASN A 21 -20.74 -1.99 -9.79
C ASN A 21 -19.81 -2.97 -10.54
N TYR A 22 -20.32 -3.68 -11.55
CA TYR A 22 -19.54 -4.56 -12.43
C TYR A 22 -18.41 -3.81 -13.14
N TYR A 23 -18.68 -2.62 -13.68
CA TYR A 23 -17.67 -1.78 -14.34
C TYR A 23 -16.64 -1.26 -13.34
N LYS A 24 -17.04 -0.87 -12.12
CA LYS A 24 -16.11 -0.40 -11.08
C LYS A 24 -15.13 -1.48 -10.62
N VAL A 25 -15.56 -2.73 -10.52
CA VAL A 25 -14.71 -3.86 -10.11
C VAL A 25 -13.68 -4.23 -11.18
N ASN A 26 -14.00 -4.05 -12.47
CA ASN A 26 -13.16 -4.49 -13.58
C ASN A 26 -12.39 -3.38 -14.31
N MET A 27 -12.37 -2.14 -13.79
CA MET A 27 -11.61 -1.06 -14.43
C MET A 27 -10.09 -1.25 -14.26
N PRO A 28 -9.30 -1.19 -15.36
CA PRO A 28 -7.84 -1.19 -15.27
C PRO A 28 -7.37 0.09 -14.56
N LYS A 29 -6.56 -0.06 -13.51
CA LYS A 29 -6.01 1.07 -12.77
C LYS A 29 -4.99 1.78 -13.66
N ALA A 30 -5.30 3.02 -14.06
CA ALA A 30 -4.38 3.85 -14.82
C ALA A 30 -3.08 4.08 -14.03
N VAL A 31 -1.97 3.52 -14.52
CA VAL A 31 -0.64 3.70 -13.92
C VAL A 31 -0.11 5.06 -14.36
N THR A 32 -0.41 6.10 -13.58
CA THR A 32 0.20 7.42 -13.81
C THR A 32 1.63 7.40 -13.27
N LYS A 33 2.62 7.35 -14.18
CA LYS A 33 4.04 7.46 -13.84
C LYS A 33 4.32 8.90 -13.41
N LYS A 34 4.27 9.19 -12.11
CA LYS A 34 4.73 10.47 -11.58
C LYS A 34 6.23 10.59 -11.83
N GLU A 35 6.63 11.64 -12.52
CA GLU A 35 8.03 12.01 -12.71
C GLU A 35 8.69 12.23 -11.34
N LYS A 36 9.79 11.52 -11.07
CA LYS A 36 10.56 11.71 -9.85
C LYS A 36 11.35 13.00 -10.00
N LYS A 37 11.02 14.01 -9.20
CA LYS A 37 11.90 15.16 -9.00
C LYS A 37 13.27 14.66 -8.53
N GLU A 38 14.33 15.19 -9.14
CA GLU A 38 15.70 14.94 -8.68
C GLU A 38 15.80 15.31 -7.21
N LYS A 39 16.37 14.41 -6.42
CA LYS A 39 16.58 14.63 -4.99
C LYS A 39 18.00 15.14 -4.83
N ASP A 40 18.17 16.20 -4.05
CA ASP A 40 19.49 16.70 -3.70
C ASP A 40 20.34 15.60 -3.07
N PRO A 41 21.58 15.38 -3.52
CA PRO A 41 22.42 14.29 -3.04
C PRO A 41 22.82 14.44 -1.56
N ASN A 42 22.78 15.67 -1.03
CA ASN A 42 23.13 15.97 0.36
C ASN A 42 21.93 15.92 1.31
N ALA A 43 20.70 15.76 0.80
CA ALA A 43 19.53 15.71 1.66
C ALA A 43 19.48 14.38 2.44
N PRO A 44 19.17 14.41 3.75
CA PRO A 44 19.10 13.20 4.55
C PRO A 44 18.01 12.26 4.03
N LYS A 45 18.26 10.96 4.18
CA LYS A 45 17.36 9.93 3.64
C LYS A 45 16.11 9.82 4.51
N LYS A 46 14.94 9.94 3.88
CA LYS A 46 13.64 9.83 4.57
C LYS A 46 13.56 8.60 5.49
N PRO A 47 12.92 8.74 6.66
CA PRO A 47 12.83 7.65 7.62
C PRO A 47 11.93 6.53 7.09
N CYS A 48 12.27 5.30 7.46
CA CYS A 48 11.51 4.09 7.14
C CYS A 48 10.42 3.85 8.18
N GLY A 49 9.18 3.65 7.71
CA GLY A 49 8.06 3.25 8.57
C GLY A 49 8.14 1.80 9.04
N ALA A 50 7.28 1.43 10.00
CA ALA A 50 7.27 0.10 10.65
C ALA A 50 7.15 -1.05 9.65
N TYR A 51 6.18 -0.96 8.72
CA TYR A 51 6.00 -1.96 7.66
C TYR A 51 7.25 -2.13 6.78
N MET A 52 8.03 -1.07 6.57
CA MET A 52 9.21 -1.13 5.73
C MET A 52 10.38 -1.83 6.42
N TRP A 53 10.48 -1.69 7.75
CA TRP A 53 11.39 -2.50 8.56
C TRP A 53 11.01 -3.97 8.54
N PHE A 54 9.72 -4.28 8.72
CA PHE A 54 9.20 -5.65 8.60
C PHE A 54 9.53 -6.26 7.22
N CYS A 55 9.29 -5.51 6.15
CA CYS A 55 9.60 -5.97 4.79
C CYS A 55 11.10 -6.23 4.60
N LYS A 56 12.00 -5.43 5.18
CA LYS A 56 13.44 -5.67 5.05
C LYS A 56 13.84 -7.01 5.64
N GLU A 57 13.40 -7.31 6.86
CA GLU A 57 13.76 -8.56 7.55
C GLU A 57 13.11 -9.79 6.89
N LYS A 58 11.82 -9.69 6.53
CA LYS A 58 11.07 -10.86 6.03
C LYS A 58 11.26 -11.11 4.54
N ARG A 59 11.63 -10.10 3.74
CA ARG A 59 11.82 -10.27 2.29
C ARG A 59 12.92 -11.26 1.96
N GLU A 60 14.00 -11.29 2.74
CA GLU A 60 15.12 -12.22 2.51
C GLU A 60 14.67 -13.66 2.72
N GLY A 61 13.93 -13.94 3.80
CA GLY A 61 13.34 -15.26 4.05
C GLY A 61 12.36 -15.69 2.95
N VAL A 62 11.41 -14.83 2.58
CA VAL A 62 10.43 -15.15 1.52
C VAL A 62 11.11 -15.36 0.17
N LYS A 63 12.17 -14.60 -0.12
CA LYS A 63 12.96 -14.76 -1.36
C LYS A 63 13.75 -16.06 -1.37
N SER A 64 14.30 -16.49 -0.22
CA SER A 64 15.01 -17.77 -0.13
C SER A 64 14.10 -18.97 -0.28
N GLU A 65 12.87 -18.90 0.25
CA GLU A 65 11.87 -19.96 0.10
C GLU A 65 11.35 -20.05 -1.33
N ASN A 66 11.31 -18.94 -2.06
CA ASN A 66 10.70 -18.85 -3.37
C ASN A 66 11.54 -17.96 -4.32
N PRO A 67 12.67 -18.45 -4.82
CA PRO A 67 13.59 -17.67 -5.64
C PRO A 67 13.04 -17.29 -7.03
N GLU A 68 12.05 -18.03 -7.55
CA GLU A 68 11.40 -17.74 -8.85
C GLU A 68 10.24 -16.73 -8.76
N MET A 69 9.75 -16.40 -7.57
CA MET A 69 8.62 -15.49 -7.44
C MET A 69 9.01 -14.05 -7.79
N SER A 70 8.12 -13.39 -8.53
CA SER A 70 8.26 -11.97 -8.85
C SER A 70 8.28 -11.11 -7.57
N VAL A 71 9.08 -10.04 -7.59
CA VAL A 71 9.14 -9.05 -6.50
C VAL A 71 7.75 -8.49 -6.17
N THR A 72 6.87 -8.40 -7.17
CA THR A 72 5.49 -7.96 -7.00
C THR A 72 4.68 -8.92 -6.13
N ASP A 73 4.86 -10.23 -6.32
CA ASP A 73 4.11 -11.24 -5.58
C ASP A 73 4.68 -11.45 -4.18
N ILE A 74 6.00 -11.31 -4.01
CA ILE A 74 6.64 -11.22 -2.69
C ILE A 74 6.05 -10.04 -1.89
N GLY A 75 5.88 -8.88 -2.54
CA GLY A 75 5.28 -7.70 -1.91
C GLY A 75 3.83 -7.93 -1.47
N LYS A 76 3.02 -8.61 -2.30
CA LYS A 76 1.65 -9.00 -1.93
C LYS A 76 1.64 -9.93 -0.72
N ARG A 77 2.56 -10.91 -0.69
CA ARG A 77 2.60 -11.89 0.39
C ARG A 77 3.04 -11.27 1.70
N LEU A 78 4.08 -10.43 1.69
CA LEU A 78 4.49 -9.64 2.86
C LEU A 78 3.36 -8.74 3.39
N GLY A 79 2.56 -8.14 2.51
CA GLY A 79 1.41 -7.34 2.90
C GLY A 79 0.30 -8.14 3.60
N GLN A 80 0.14 -9.42 3.27
CA GLN A 80 -0.77 -10.34 3.97
C GLN A 80 -0.19 -10.73 5.33
N LEU A 81 1.08 -11.13 5.38
CA LEU A 81 1.75 -11.47 6.65
C LEU A 81 1.70 -10.30 7.65
N TRP A 82 1.87 -9.06 7.20
CA TRP A 82 1.76 -7.89 8.09
C TRP A 82 0.34 -7.68 8.65
N LYS A 83 -0.71 -8.04 7.89
CA LYS A 83 -2.07 -7.96 8.42
C LYS A 83 -2.31 -9.02 9.48
N GLU A 84 -1.82 -10.23 9.22
CA GLU A 84 -1.92 -11.40 10.09
C GLU A 84 -0.99 -11.34 11.32
N SER A 85 0.07 -10.52 11.28
CA SER A 85 1.03 -10.45 12.38
C SER A 85 0.41 -9.88 13.66
N SER A 86 0.92 -10.35 14.78
CA SER A 86 0.49 -9.93 16.11
C SER A 86 0.75 -8.45 16.36
N GLU A 87 0.00 -7.85 17.28
CA GLU A 87 0.21 -6.45 17.68
C GLU A 87 1.58 -6.27 18.35
N GLU A 88 2.07 -7.27 19.08
CA GLU A 88 3.39 -7.25 19.71
C GLU A 88 4.53 -7.15 18.69
N GLU A 89 4.47 -7.96 17.62
CA GLU A 89 5.42 -7.87 16.52
C GLU A 89 5.34 -6.50 15.84
N LYS A 90 4.13 -6.01 15.57
CA LYS A 90 3.92 -4.68 14.98
C LYS A 90 4.53 -3.59 15.87
N GLN A 91 4.31 -3.65 17.18
CA GLN A 91 4.86 -2.71 18.16
C GLN A 91 6.39 -2.69 18.15
N ARG A 92 7.04 -3.85 18.05
CA ARG A 92 8.50 -3.93 17.90
C ARG A 92 8.98 -3.14 16.67
N PHE A 93 8.31 -3.30 15.53
CA PHE A 93 8.66 -2.56 14.31
C PHE A 93 8.28 -1.07 14.39
N HIS A 94 7.22 -0.72 15.11
CA HIS A 94 6.87 0.68 15.41
C HIS A 94 7.95 1.37 16.27
N ALA A 95 8.52 0.66 17.25
CA ALA A 95 9.64 1.19 18.03
C ALA A 95 10.89 1.41 17.17
N LEU A 96 11.20 0.49 16.23
CA LEU A 96 12.30 0.67 15.27
C LEU A 96 12.05 1.86 14.34
N ALA A 97 10.82 2.03 13.84
CA ALA A 97 10.45 3.17 13.01
C ALA A 97 10.56 4.50 13.78
N LYS A 98 10.21 4.52 15.06
CA LYS A 98 10.37 5.70 15.92
C LYS A 98 11.84 6.09 16.07
N LYS A 99 12.72 5.12 16.34
CA LYS A 99 14.18 5.35 16.41
C LYS A 99 14.74 5.88 15.08
N ASP A 100 14.30 5.32 13.95
CA ASP A 100 14.74 5.77 12.63
C ASP A 100 14.27 7.19 12.31
N LYS A 101 13.06 7.55 12.76
CA LYS A 101 12.55 8.93 12.69
C LYS A 101 13.41 9.89 13.51
N GLU A 102 13.76 9.52 14.74
CA GLU A 102 14.62 10.34 15.60
C GLU A 102 16.02 10.53 14.99
N ARG A 103 16.58 9.50 14.33
CA ARG A 103 17.84 9.64 13.55
C ARG A 103 17.67 10.68 12.43
N TYR A 104 16.62 10.54 11.63
CA TYR A 104 16.36 11.45 10.52
C TYR A 104 16.14 12.89 10.98
N ASP A 105 15.41 13.10 12.08
CA ASP A 105 15.16 14.43 12.60
C ASP A 105 16.46 15.14 13.04
N LYS A 106 17.45 14.39 13.57
CA LYS A 106 18.80 14.89 13.88
C LYS A 106 19.59 15.23 12.62
N GLU A 107 19.68 14.29 11.68
CA GLU A 107 20.37 14.50 10.39
C GLU A 107 19.77 15.68 9.62
N LEU A 108 18.45 15.86 9.70
CA LEU A 108 17.73 16.98 9.08
C LEU A 108 18.00 18.31 9.77
N ALA A 109 18.17 18.32 11.09
CA ALA A 109 18.57 19.51 11.82
C ALA A 109 19.99 19.93 11.44
N GLU A 110 20.92 18.97 11.36
CA GLU A 110 22.30 19.20 10.92
C GLU A 110 22.37 19.69 9.46
N TYR A 111 21.56 19.11 8.57
CA TYR A 111 21.52 19.53 7.16
C TYR A 111 20.93 20.93 6.94
N LYS A 112 20.06 21.38 7.84
CA LYS A 112 19.40 22.70 7.76
C LYS A 112 20.14 23.80 8.51
N SER A 113 21.10 23.44 9.35
CA SER A 113 21.97 24.38 10.07
C SER A 113 23.13 24.81 9.18
#